data_AF-A0A6L6EZE8-F1
#
_entry.id   AF-A0A6L6EZE8-F1
#
_cell.length_a   1.000
_cell.length_b   1.000
_cell.length_c   1.000
_cell.angle_alpha   90.00
_cell.angle_beta   90.00
_cell.angle_gamma   90.00
#
_symmetry.space_group_name_H-M   'P 1'
#
loop_
_entity.id
_entity.type
_entity.pdbx_description
1 polymer ?
#
loop_
_entity_poly.entity_id
_entity_poly.type
_entity_poly.pdbx_seq_one_letter_code
_entity_poly.pdbx_strand_id
1 'polypeptide(L)' 'MTGADSLIWGSDYPHLEGTYPHSREVVQRLARDISADDARKVFRDNAAKLFNFDVATIELVTA' A
#
# COMPACT_ATOMS: atom_id res chain seq x y z
N MET A 1 5.03 10.52 -15.92
CA MET A 1 4.10 9.55 -15.31
C MET A 1 3.50 10.21 -14.10
N THR A 2 2.17 10.18 -13.94
CA THR A 2 1.43 10.85 -12.86
C THR A 2 0.26 9.97 -12.43
N GLY A 3 -0.27 10.19 -11.22
CA GLY A 3 -1.44 9.46 -10.70
C GLY A 3 -1.10 8.22 -9.86
N ALA A 4 -2.14 7.56 -9.34
CA ALA A 4 -2.01 6.46 -8.38
C ALA A 4 -1.22 5.26 -8.92
N ASP A 5 -1.25 4.98 -10.22
CA ASP A 5 -0.49 3.89 -10.87
C ASP A 5 1.03 4.06 -10.76
N SER A 6 1.52 5.25 -10.38
CA SER A 6 2.95 5.56 -10.23
C SER A 6 3.39 5.63 -8.76
N LEU A 7 2.53 5.30 -7.81
CA LEU A 7 2.79 5.44 -6.37
C LEU A 7 2.77 4.09 -5.65
N ILE A 8 3.71 3.89 -4.73
CA ILE A 8 3.75 2.76 -3.80
C ILE A 8 4.03 3.32 -2.41
N TRP A 9 3.26 2.88 -1.41
CA TRP A 9 3.55 3.21 -0.01
C TRP A 9 4.61 2.28 0.57
N GLY A 10 5.54 2.84 1.36
CA GLY A 10 6.56 2.09 2.11
C GLY A 10 6.53 2.49 3.58
N SER A 11 6.73 1.52 4.48
CA SER A 11 6.75 1.78 5.93
C SER A 11 8.05 2.39 6.44
N ASP A 12 9.13 2.24 5.66
CA ASP A 12 10.52 2.60 5.99
C ASP A 12 11.02 2.02 7.33
N TYR A 13 10.68 0.77 7.62
CA TYR A 13 11.17 0.08 8.81
C TYR A 13 12.67 -0.28 8.69
N PRO A 14 13.50 -0.09 9.75
CA PRO A 14 13.19 0.39 11.10
C PRO A 14 13.55 1.87 11.34
N HIS A 15 13.53 2.71 10.31
CA HIS A 15 13.97 4.09 10.43
C HIS A 15 13.01 4.94 11.29
N LEU A 16 13.54 6.02 11.87
CA LEU A 16 12.81 6.88 12.81
C LEU A 16 11.69 7.65 12.12
N GLU A 17 11.89 8.03 10.86
CA GLU A 17 10.90 8.66 9.99
C GLU A 17 9.82 7.68 9.50
N GLY A 18 10.04 6.38 9.70
CA GLY A 18 9.12 5.32 9.32
C GLY A 18 7.83 5.31 10.14
N THR A 19 6.99 4.32 9.87
CA THR A 19 5.63 4.25 10.44
C THR A 19 5.45 3.18 11.50
N TYR A 20 6.45 2.34 11.74
CA TYR A 20 6.38 1.29 12.77
C TYR A 20 6.34 1.90 14.18
N PRO A 21 5.53 1.37 15.13
CA PRO A 21 4.66 0.19 15.04
C PRO A 21 3.23 0.47 14.53
N HIS A 22 2.93 1.70 14.12
CA HIS A 22 1.58 2.18 13.80
C HIS A 22 1.28 2.24 12.29
N SER A 23 1.96 1.41 11.49
CA SER A 23 1.84 1.42 10.03
C SER A 23 0.42 1.23 9.55
N ARG A 24 -0.37 0.39 10.23
CA ARG A 24 -1.76 0.11 9.84
C ARG A 24 -2.67 1.31 10.06
N GLU A 25 -2.53 2.02 11.16
CA GLU A 25 -3.27 3.26 11.45
C GLU A 25 -2.91 4.36 10.45
N VAL A 26 -1.63 4.47 10.07
CA VAL A 26 -1.19 5.45 9.06
C VAL A 26 -1.82 5.17 7.70
N VAL A 27 -1.76 3.92 7.22
CA VAL A 27 -2.40 3.53 5.95
C VAL A 27 -3.90 3.78 5.98
N GLN A 28 -4.59 3.41 7.06
CA GLN A 28 -6.03 3.66 7.21
C GLN A 28 -6.39 5.14 7.20
N ARG A 29 -5.55 6.01 7.80
CA ARG A 29 -5.75 7.45 7.77
C ARG A 29 -5.59 7.99 6.35
N LEU A 30 -4.50 7.64 5.67
CA LEU A 30 -4.20 8.11 4.31
C LEU A 30 -5.23 7.65 3.29
N ALA A 31 -5.74 6.42 3.42
CA ALA A 31 -6.74 5.87 2.50
C ALA A 31 -8.10 6.58 2.57
N ARG A 32 -8.40 7.35 3.62
CA ARG A 32 -9.68 8.08 3.75
C ARG A 32 -9.78 9.28 2.81
N ASP A 33 -8.65 9.79 2.34
CA ASP A 33 -8.57 11.01 1.55
C ASP A 33 -8.56 10.72 0.02
N ILE A 34 -8.62 9.44 -0.37
CA ILE A 34 -8.56 9.01 -1.77
C ILE A 34 -9.64 7.96 -2.09
N SER A 35 -9.86 7.69 -3.36
CA SER A 35 -10.81 6.66 -3.79
C SER A 35 -10.36 5.26 -3.35
N ALA A 36 -11.31 4.33 -3.19
CA ALA A 36 -10.98 2.94 -2.86
C ALA A 36 -10.12 2.26 -3.95
N ASP A 37 -10.27 2.67 -5.20
CA ASP A 37 -9.45 2.19 -6.33
C ASP A 37 -8.00 2.71 -6.22
N ASP A 38 -7.82 4.00 -5.96
CA ASP A 38 -6.49 4.59 -5.76
C ASP A 38 -5.80 4.00 -4.52
N ALA A 39 -6.53 3.82 -3.42
CA ALA A 39 -5.99 3.19 -2.22
C ALA A 39 -5.50 1.76 -2.52
N ARG A 40 -6.28 0.97 -3.26
CA ARG A 40 -5.89 -0.38 -3.66
C ARG A 40 -4.62 -0.38 -4.51
N LYS A 41 -4.48 0.57 -5.43
CA LYS A 41 -3.25 0.73 -6.24
C LYS A 41 -2.04 1.06 -5.39
N VAL A 42 -2.13 2.12 -4.56
CA VAL A 42 -1.02 2.68 -3.79
C VAL A 42 -0.53 1.73 -2.69
N PHE A 43 -1.45 1.05 -2.00
CA PHE A 43 -1.13 0.21 -0.85
C PHE A 43 -0.99 -1.28 -1.18
N ARG A 44 -1.29 -1.72 -2.42
CA ARG A 44 -1.26 -3.14 -2.80
C ARG A 44 -0.85 -3.41 -4.24
N ASP A 45 -1.68 -3.04 -5.22
CA ASP A 45 -1.58 -3.60 -6.58
C ASP A 45 -0.28 -3.19 -7.29
N ASN A 46 0.19 -1.95 -7.10
CA ASN A 46 1.42 -1.49 -7.72
C ASN A 46 2.65 -2.23 -7.18
N ALA A 47 2.71 -2.48 -5.87
CA ALA A 47 3.76 -3.27 -5.26
C ALA A 47 3.68 -4.73 -5.73
N ALA A 48 2.48 -5.32 -5.77
CA ALA A 48 2.28 -6.67 -6.24
C ALA A 48 2.76 -6.85 -7.69
N LYS A 49 2.41 -5.90 -8.58
CA LYS A 49 2.87 -5.89 -9.97
C LYS A 49 4.39 -5.71 -10.09
N LEU A 50 4.96 -4.75 -9.35
CA LEU A 50 6.39 -4.42 -9.44
C LEU A 50 7.27 -5.58 -8.95
N PHE A 51 6.89 -6.20 -7.84
CA PHE A 51 7.64 -7.30 -7.23
C PHE A 51 7.17 -8.69 -7.67
N ASN A 52 6.25 -8.76 -8.63
CA ASN A 52 5.71 -9.99 -9.21
C ASN A 52 5.10 -10.94 -8.16
N PHE A 53 4.35 -10.38 -7.20
CA PHE A 53 3.52 -11.15 -6.28
C PHE A 53 2.21 -11.58 -6.95
N ASP A 54 1.77 -12.80 -6.65
CA ASP A 54 0.47 -13.30 -7.11
C ASP A 54 -0.67 -12.63 -6.32
N VAL A 55 -1.50 -11.87 -7.03
CA VAL A 55 -2.65 -11.18 -6.45
C VAL A 55 -3.69 -12.17 -5.92
N ALA A 56 -3.88 -13.32 -6.58
CA ALA A 56 -4.82 -14.34 -6.10
C ALA A 56 -4.39 -14.88 -4.73
N THR A 57 -3.09 -15.10 -4.54
CA THR A 57 -2.52 -15.45 -3.23
C THR A 57 -2.72 -14.35 -2.19
N ILE A 58 -2.56 -13.07 -2.54
CA ILE A 58 -2.78 -11.94 -1.62
C ILE A 58 -4.23 -11.88 -1.12
N GLU A 59 -5.21 -12.04 -2.01
CA GLU A 59 -6.64 -11.97 -1.64
C GLU A 59 -7.04 -13.06 -0.62
N LEU A 60 -6.37 -14.22 -0.64
CA LEU A 60 -6.64 -15.34 0.28
C LEU A 60 -6.24 -15.07 1.73
N VAL A 61 -5.29 -14.16 1.98
CA VAL A 61 -4.80 -13.81 3.33
C VAL A 61 -5.36 -12.47 3.84
N THR A 62 -6.09 -11.73 3.01
CA THR A 62 -6.73 -10.46 3.39
C THR A 62 -8.24 -10.54 3.62
N ALA A 63 -8.84 -11.72 3.39
CA ALA A 63 -10.24 -12.03 3.73
C ALA A 63 -10.39 -12.41 5.22
#